data_AF-G2WPG7-F1
#
_entry.id   AF-G2WPG7-F1
#
_cell.length_a   1.000
_cell.length_b   1.000
_cell.length_c   1.000
_cell.angle_alpha   90.00
_cell.angle_beta   90.00
_cell.angle_gamma   90.00
#
_symmetry.space_group_name_H-M   'P 1'
#
loop_
_entity.id
_entity.type
_entity.pdbx_description
1 polymer ?
#
loop_
_entity_poly.entity_id
_entity_poly.type
_entity_poly.pdbx_seq_one_letter_code
_entity_poly.pdbx_strand_id
1 'polypeptide(L)'
;MDQDKVAFLLELEDKLAKIRSQVNSKLENQKHIAIILTAVEENIAGQATNDVSKNIVNYIISFMSLLDQAVDPSTHEIKDIQLASSSTYLLDLIFHYSPKVLLRSKFSEILTKIAPCITAEKANAPLIRAAIGCLESLLIAQDAQAWNNTYDLNVTPKRGLQGILELSLDVRPKVRKRALDAVHAVLLNPPVAPTAEHVAAVFVADFCDKQLAGILNDLSNLSNKQLKAQKTKEDINTSVMRSLRLITSVVSTGQWPSSQIEPLCDV
;
A
#
# COMPACT_ATOMS: atom_id res chain seq x y z
N MET A 1 -10.24 25.71 14.05
CA MET A 1 -9.76 24.65 13.13
C MET A 1 -9.13 25.37 11.95
N ASP A 2 -7.93 24.98 11.55
CA ASP A 2 -7.22 25.55 10.40
C ASP A 2 -8.06 25.37 9.12
N GLN A 3 -8.15 26.37 8.24
CA GLN A 3 -9.05 26.35 7.07
C GLN A 3 -8.77 25.14 6.16
N ASP A 4 -7.50 24.79 5.99
CA ASP A 4 -7.06 23.64 5.21
C ASP A 4 -7.53 22.32 5.84
N LYS A 5 -7.51 22.22 7.17
CA LYS A 5 -8.03 21.04 7.88
C LYS A 5 -9.54 20.91 7.73
N VAL A 6 -10.28 22.02 7.69
CA VAL A 6 -11.73 21.97 7.43
C VAL A 6 -12.01 21.47 6.03
N ALA A 7 -11.32 22.02 5.03
CA ALA A 7 -11.47 21.60 3.63
C ALA A 7 -11.15 20.10 3.45
N PHE A 8 -10.09 19.63 4.09
CA PHE A 8 -9.68 18.22 4.04
C PHE A 8 -10.74 17.27 4.62
N LEU A 9 -11.38 17.64 5.73
CA LEU A 9 -12.44 16.83 6.33
C LEU A 9 -13.76 16.88 5.55
N LEU A 10 -14.07 18.01 4.90
CA LEU A 10 -15.21 18.11 4.00
C LEU A 10 -15.03 17.20 2.77
N GLU A 11 -13.81 17.11 2.23
CA GLU A 11 -13.52 16.16 1.14
C GLU A 11 -13.74 14.70 1.55
N LEU A 12 -13.35 14.33 2.78
CA LEU A 12 -13.66 13.01 3.33
C LEU A 12 -15.17 12.77 3.37
N GLU A 13 -15.93 13.72 3.93
CA GLU A 13 -17.38 13.59 4.04
C GLU A 13 -18.06 13.46 2.67
N ASP A 14 -17.60 14.21 1.66
CA ASP A 14 -18.07 14.07 0.27
C ASP A 14 -17.79 12.67 -0.29
N LYS A 15 -16.63 12.08 0.02
CA LYS A 15 -16.30 10.70 -0.40
C LYS A 15 -17.17 9.68 0.32
N LEU A 16 -17.39 9.83 1.62
CA LEU A 16 -18.27 8.95 2.39
C LEU A 16 -19.72 9.07 1.91
N ALA A 17 -20.23 10.27 1.65
CA ALA A 17 -21.58 10.49 1.13
C ALA A 17 -21.80 9.79 -0.23
N LYS A 18 -20.81 9.85 -1.13
CA LYS A 18 -20.84 9.11 -2.41
C LYS A 18 -20.87 7.59 -2.22
N ILE A 19 -20.23 7.07 -1.17
CA ILE A 19 -20.29 5.65 -0.83
C ILE A 19 -21.68 5.32 -0.27
N ARG A 20 -22.22 6.12 0.66
CA ARG A 20 -23.57 5.92 1.24
C ARG A 20 -24.66 5.84 0.16
N SER A 21 -24.56 6.66 -0.89
CA SER A 21 -25.55 6.62 -1.99
C SER A 21 -25.56 5.31 -2.79
N GLN A 22 -24.58 4.43 -2.60
CA GLN A 22 -24.45 3.14 -3.30
C GLN A 22 -25.19 1.99 -2.58
N VAL A 23 -25.93 2.23 -1.47
CA VAL A 23 -26.60 1.16 -0.70
C VAL A 23 -27.61 0.33 -1.52
N ASN A 24 -28.15 0.91 -2.60
CA ASN A 24 -29.06 0.26 -3.53
C ASN A 24 -28.39 -0.05 -4.90
N SER A 25 -27.06 -0.03 -4.97
CA SER A 25 -26.33 -0.31 -6.20
C SER A 25 -26.59 -1.73 -6.69
N LYS A 26 -26.67 -1.90 -8.02
CA LYS A 26 -26.75 -3.22 -8.66
C LYS A 26 -25.41 -3.95 -8.65
N LEU A 27 -24.31 -3.23 -8.40
CA LEU A 27 -22.97 -3.80 -8.29
C LEU A 27 -22.74 -4.21 -6.83
N GLU A 28 -22.68 -5.52 -6.60
CA GLU A 28 -22.62 -6.11 -5.25
C GLU A 28 -21.41 -5.61 -4.44
N ASN A 29 -20.26 -5.40 -5.10
CA ASN A 29 -19.07 -4.85 -4.46
C ASN A 29 -19.26 -3.40 -3.98
N GLN A 30 -20.00 -2.56 -4.72
CA GLN A 30 -20.28 -1.18 -4.30
C GLN A 30 -21.35 -1.15 -3.20
N LYS A 31 -22.40 -1.96 -3.39
CA LYS A 31 -23.48 -2.12 -2.43
C LYS A 31 -22.97 -2.57 -1.06
N HIS A 32 -22.10 -3.58 -1.03
CA HIS A 32 -21.58 -4.12 0.21
C HIS A 32 -20.71 -3.11 0.97
N ILE A 33 -19.85 -2.34 0.26
CA ILE A 33 -19.08 -1.25 0.89
C ILE A 33 -20.02 -0.23 1.54
N ALA A 34 -21.11 0.16 0.87
CA ALA A 34 -22.09 1.10 1.40
C ALA A 34 -22.85 0.56 2.63
N ILE A 35 -23.23 -0.72 2.60
CA ILE A 35 -23.89 -1.39 3.74
C ILE A 35 -22.96 -1.42 4.95
N ILE A 36 -21.70 -1.81 4.76
CA ILE A 36 -20.70 -1.83 5.84
C ILE A 36 -20.46 -0.44 6.42
N LEU A 37 -20.30 0.58 5.56
CA LEU A 37 -20.14 1.96 6.02
C LEU A 37 -21.35 2.41 6.85
N THR A 38 -22.57 2.20 6.35
CA THR A 38 -23.81 2.59 7.05
C THR A 38 -23.93 1.88 8.40
N ALA A 39 -23.69 0.56 8.46
CA ALA A 39 -23.77 -0.20 9.70
C ALA A 39 -22.73 0.26 10.75
N VAL A 40 -21.52 0.62 10.31
CA VAL A 40 -20.51 1.19 11.19
C VAL A 40 -20.92 2.59 11.68
N GLU A 41 -21.44 3.44 10.81
CA GLU A 41 -21.91 4.78 11.18
C GLU A 41 -23.08 4.76 12.15
N GLU A 42 -24.04 3.84 11.98
CA GLU A 42 -25.14 3.63 12.92
C GLU A 42 -24.63 3.23 14.32
N ASN A 43 -23.60 2.39 14.38
CA ASN A 43 -22.96 2.00 15.64
C ASN A 43 -22.22 3.19 16.29
N ILE A 44 -21.48 3.97 15.50
CA ILE A 44 -20.75 5.15 15.95
C ILE A 44 -21.71 6.25 16.44
N ALA A 45 -22.82 6.48 15.74
CA ALA A 45 -23.81 7.50 16.09
C ALA A 45 -24.42 7.26 17.49
N GLY A 46 -24.53 5.99 17.91
CA GLY A 46 -24.93 5.60 19.27
C GLY A 46 -23.97 6.06 20.38
N GLN A 47 -22.75 6.50 20.03
CA GLN A 47 -21.69 6.91 20.96
C GLN A 47 -21.34 8.42 20.91
N ALA A 48 -22.09 9.22 20.13
CA ALA A 48 -22.10 10.69 20.00
C ALA A 48 -20.93 11.40 19.25
N THR A 49 -21.23 11.95 18.06
CA THR A 49 -21.20 13.38 17.63
C THR A 49 -21.20 13.44 16.08
N ASN A 50 -21.86 14.43 15.47
CA ASN A 50 -21.88 14.67 14.00
C ASN A 50 -20.54 15.22 13.45
N ASP A 51 -19.44 15.07 14.21
CA ASP A 51 -18.14 15.62 13.87
C ASP A 51 -17.26 14.53 13.26
N VAL A 52 -17.11 14.58 11.94
CA VAL A 52 -16.30 13.63 11.15
C VAL A 52 -14.89 13.52 11.72
N SER A 53 -14.30 14.62 12.21
CA SER A 53 -12.94 14.62 12.77
C SER A 53 -12.80 13.75 14.02
N LYS A 54 -13.85 13.66 14.84
CA LYS A 54 -13.88 12.84 16.06
C LYS A 54 -14.16 11.38 15.77
N ASN A 55 -14.79 11.10 14.63
CA ASN A 55 -15.16 9.75 14.22
C ASN A 55 -14.07 9.00 13.45
N ILE A 56 -13.01 9.66 12.95
CA ILE A 56 -11.90 9.00 12.24
C ILE A 56 -11.34 7.81 13.02
N VAL A 57 -11.08 8.00 14.32
CA VAL A 57 -10.57 6.93 15.18
C VAL A 57 -11.58 5.79 15.32
N ASN A 58 -12.87 6.13 15.47
CA ASN A 58 -13.94 5.15 15.57
C ASN A 58 -14.07 4.34 14.26
N TYR A 59 -14.02 5.00 13.10
CA TYR A 59 -13.99 4.32 11.80
C TYR A 59 -12.82 3.35 11.70
N ILE A 60 -11.60 3.79 12.06
CA ILE A 60 -10.43 2.90 12.06
C ILE A 60 -10.70 1.69 12.93
N ILE A 61 -11.08 1.87 14.20
CA ILE A 61 -11.31 0.76 15.14
C ILE A 61 -12.38 -0.19 14.59
N SER A 62 -13.51 0.33 14.12
CA SER A 62 -14.61 -0.47 13.57
C SER A 62 -14.19 -1.26 12.35
N PHE A 63 -13.53 -0.64 11.37
CA PHE A 63 -13.11 -1.35 10.16
C PHE A 63 -11.96 -2.34 10.42
N MET A 64 -11.03 -2.04 11.35
CA MET A 64 -10.01 -3.01 11.78
C MET A 64 -10.66 -4.21 12.48
N SER A 65 -11.70 -4.01 13.30
CA SER A 65 -12.46 -5.08 13.95
C SER A 65 -13.22 -5.95 12.93
N LEU A 66 -13.82 -5.34 11.91
CA LEU A 66 -14.45 -6.09 10.83
C LEU A 66 -13.43 -6.86 9.98
N LEU A 67 -12.22 -6.32 9.81
CA LEU A 67 -11.14 -7.02 9.14
C LEU A 67 -10.67 -8.24 9.95
N ASP A 68 -10.58 -8.14 11.28
CA ASP A 68 -10.28 -9.28 12.16
C ASP A 68 -11.32 -10.39 12.03
N GLN A 69 -12.60 -10.05 11.87
CA GLN A 69 -13.67 -11.04 11.67
C GLN A 69 -13.55 -11.76 10.31
N ALA A 70 -12.98 -11.08 9.30
CA ALA A 70 -12.82 -11.61 7.96
C ALA A 70 -11.59 -12.54 7.80
N VAL A 71 -10.68 -12.56 8.78
CA VAL A 71 -9.40 -13.28 8.73
C VAL A 71 -9.30 -14.28 9.88
N ASP A 72 -8.77 -15.48 9.61
CA ASP A 72 -8.46 -16.43 10.68
C ASP A 72 -7.29 -15.93 11.54
N PRO A 73 -7.43 -15.81 12.87
CA PRO A 73 -6.35 -15.32 13.72
C PRO A 73 -5.17 -16.30 13.83
N SER A 74 -5.39 -17.59 13.58
CA SER A 74 -4.36 -18.64 13.71
C SER A 74 -3.68 -18.93 12.37
N THR A 75 -4.44 -19.01 11.28
CA THR A 75 -3.90 -19.36 9.96
C THR A 75 -3.61 -18.15 9.07
N HIS A 76 -4.08 -16.96 9.45
CA HIS A 76 -4.04 -15.74 8.63
C HIS A 76 -4.72 -15.88 7.26
N GLU A 77 -5.59 -16.89 7.09
CA GLU A 77 -6.38 -17.04 5.86
C GLU A 77 -7.60 -16.14 5.86
N ILE A 78 -7.96 -15.65 4.67
CA ILE A 78 -9.19 -14.87 4.47
C ILE A 78 -10.39 -15.83 4.42
N LYS A 79 -11.29 -15.70 5.39
CA LYS A 79 -12.55 -16.45 5.50
C LYS A 79 -13.68 -15.77 4.73
N ASP A 80 -13.75 -14.44 4.81
CA ASP A 80 -14.74 -13.63 4.11
C ASP A 80 -14.04 -12.58 3.25
N ILE A 81 -13.93 -12.88 1.95
CA ILE A 81 -13.26 -11.99 1.00
C ILE A 81 -14.03 -10.69 0.76
N GLN A 82 -15.36 -10.71 0.87
CA GLN A 82 -16.19 -9.55 0.59
C GLN A 82 -16.13 -8.55 1.76
N LEU A 83 -16.16 -9.06 2.99
CA LEU A 83 -15.94 -8.28 4.20
C LEU A 83 -14.52 -7.72 4.24
N ALA A 84 -13.49 -8.56 4.01
CA ALA A 84 -12.10 -8.10 3.95
C ALA A 84 -11.90 -7.00 2.89
N SER A 85 -12.47 -7.18 1.69
CA SER A 85 -12.37 -6.18 0.61
C SER A 85 -13.02 -4.85 0.99
N SER A 86 -14.19 -4.90 1.62
CA SER A 86 -14.94 -3.69 1.96
C SER A 86 -14.31 -2.93 3.12
N SER A 87 -13.94 -3.65 4.19
CA SER A 87 -13.26 -3.07 5.35
C SER A 87 -11.91 -2.48 4.98
N THR A 88 -11.10 -3.17 4.19
CA THR A 88 -9.78 -2.67 3.75
C THR A 88 -9.92 -1.48 2.80
N TYR A 89 -10.93 -1.45 1.92
CA TYR A 89 -11.20 -0.28 1.08
C TYR A 89 -11.58 0.96 1.90
N LEU A 90 -12.43 0.78 2.92
CA LEU A 90 -12.81 1.87 3.81
C LEU A 90 -11.64 2.32 4.70
N LEU A 91 -10.77 1.39 5.14
CA LEU A 91 -9.53 1.72 5.84
C LEU A 91 -8.58 2.54 4.97
N ASP A 92 -8.37 2.16 3.71
CA ASP A 92 -7.53 2.89 2.75
C ASP A 92 -8.00 4.35 2.63
N LEU A 93 -9.31 4.53 2.46
CA LEU A 93 -9.92 5.85 2.43
C LEU A 93 -9.68 6.63 3.74
N ILE A 94 -9.97 6.04 4.90
CA ILE A 94 -9.90 6.72 6.19
C ILE A 94 -8.45 7.03 6.60
N PHE A 95 -7.48 6.17 6.26
CA PHE A 95 -6.07 6.39 6.58
C PHE A 95 -5.51 7.64 5.91
N HIS A 96 -5.96 7.97 4.71
CA HIS A 96 -5.58 9.21 4.03
C HIS A 96 -5.88 10.45 4.89
N TYR A 97 -6.98 10.42 5.66
CA TYR A 97 -7.43 11.52 6.50
C TYR A 97 -6.97 11.42 7.96
N SER A 98 -6.25 10.35 8.30
CA SER A 98 -5.89 10.06 9.68
C SER A 98 -4.63 10.82 10.12
N PRO A 99 -4.55 11.28 11.39
CA PRO A 99 -3.34 11.91 11.90
C PRO A 99 -2.13 10.96 11.80
N LYS A 100 -1.03 11.43 11.17
CA LYS A 100 0.21 10.63 11.02
C LYS A 100 0.72 10.05 12.34
N VAL A 101 0.57 10.79 13.45
CA VAL A 101 0.96 10.35 14.80
C VAL A 101 0.22 9.07 15.21
N LEU A 102 -1.07 8.98 14.90
CA LEU A 102 -1.89 7.79 15.21
C LEU A 102 -1.40 6.58 14.41
N LEU A 103 -1.29 6.74 13.08
CA LEU A 103 -0.82 5.68 12.18
C LEU A 103 0.57 5.16 12.55
N ARG A 104 1.49 6.07 12.93
CA ARG A 104 2.82 5.71 13.44
C ARG A 104 2.74 4.94 14.75
N SER A 105 1.98 5.42 15.74
CA SER A 105 1.85 4.76 17.05
C SER A 105 1.24 3.36 16.97
N LYS A 106 0.45 3.09 15.93
CA LYS A 106 -0.26 1.83 15.70
C LYS A 106 0.30 1.03 14.52
N PHE A 107 1.48 1.40 14.01
CA PHE A 107 2.03 0.84 12.77
C PHE A 107 2.06 -0.69 12.77
N SER A 108 2.68 -1.31 13.78
CA SER A 108 2.81 -2.77 13.85
C SER A 108 1.46 -3.47 13.99
N GLU A 109 0.54 -2.90 14.75
CA GLU A 109 -0.80 -3.46 14.96
C GLU A 109 -1.60 -3.46 13.64
N ILE A 110 -1.58 -2.33 12.94
CA ILE A 110 -2.30 -2.16 11.68
C ILE A 110 -1.67 -3.04 10.59
N LEU A 111 -0.34 -3.01 10.44
CA LEU A 111 0.35 -3.77 9.40
C LEU A 111 0.12 -5.28 9.54
N THR A 112 0.14 -5.82 10.76
CA THR A 112 -0.14 -7.26 10.98
C THR A 112 -1.54 -7.65 10.53
N LYS A 113 -2.53 -6.78 10.71
CA LYS A 113 -3.93 -7.03 10.27
C LYS A 113 -4.09 -6.88 8.75
N ILE A 114 -3.30 -6.02 8.11
CA ILE A 114 -3.37 -5.78 6.66
C ILE A 114 -2.53 -6.78 5.86
N ALA A 115 -1.44 -7.32 6.41
CA ALA A 115 -0.55 -8.24 5.72
C ALA A 115 -1.27 -9.43 5.03
N PRO A 116 -2.26 -10.11 5.67
CA PRO A 116 -3.05 -11.16 5.02
C PRO A 116 -3.77 -10.71 3.75
N CYS A 117 -4.18 -9.44 3.68
CA CYS A 117 -4.85 -8.87 2.50
C CYS A 117 -3.91 -8.68 1.30
N ILE A 118 -2.60 -8.82 1.52
CA ILE A 118 -1.56 -8.78 0.49
C ILE A 118 -1.08 -10.21 0.17
N THR A 119 -0.82 -11.02 1.20
CA THR A 119 -0.07 -12.28 1.06
C THR A 119 -0.93 -13.51 0.93
N ALA A 120 -2.21 -13.48 1.34
CA ALA A 120 -3.06 -14.66 1.27
C ALA A 120 -3.38 -15.04 -0.19
N GLU A 121 -3.42 -16.34 -0.49
CA GLU A 121 -3.71 -16.86 -1.83
C GLU A 121 -5.08 -16.37 -2.36
N LYS A 122 -6.07 -16.28 -1.47
CA LYS A 122 -7.42 -15.80 -1.79
C LYS A 122 -7.49 -14.28 -2.01
N ALA A 123 -6.41 -13.53 -1.79
CA ALA A 123 -6.41 -12.09 -1.94
C ALA A 123 -6.53 -11.70 -3.42
N ASN A 124 -7.70 -11.16 -3.77
CA ASN A 124 -8.00 -10.73 -5.13
C ASN A 124 -7.40 -9.34 -5.44
N ALA A 125 -7.34 -8.99 -6.72
CA ALA A 125 -6.72 -7.73 -7.15
C ALA A 125 -7.38 -6.46 -6.57
N PRO A 126 -8.71 -6.36 -6.36
CA PRO A 126 -9.31 -5.26 -5.60
C PRO A 126 -8.81 -5.15 -4.16
N LEU A 127 -8.81 -6.26 -3.41
CA LEU A 127 -8.36 -6.27 -2.02
C LEU A 127 -6.89 -5.86 -1.89
N ILE A 128 -6.01 -6.45 -2.71
CA ILE A 128 -4.58 -6.13 -2.68
C ILE A 128 -4.35 -4.64 -2.98
N ARG A 129 -5.10 -4.04 -3.91
CA ARG A 129 -4.95 -2.60 -4.22
C ARG A 129 -5.36 -1.71 -3.04
N ALA A 130 -6.43 -2.05 -2.33
CA ALA A 130 -6.83 -1.34 -1.12
C ALA A 130 -5.77 -1.52 -0.01
N ALA A 131 -5.25 -2.74 0.16
CA ALA A 131 -4.21 -3.02 1.14
C ALA A 131 -2.89 -2.27 0.84
N ILE A 132 -2.50 -2.13 -0.43
CA ILE A 132 -1.38 -1.28 -0.85
C ILE A 132 -1.62 0.17 -0.42
N GLY A 133 -2.83 0.70 -0.57
CA GLY A 133 -3.12 2.09 -0.20
C GLY A 133 -3.12 2.34 1.30
N CYS A 134 -3.61 1.38 2.08
CA CYS A 134 -3.40 1.42 3.52
C CYS A 134 -1.91 1.43 3.88
N LEU A 135 -1.11 0.57 3.25
CA LEU A 135 0.32 0.46 3.52
C LEU A 135 1.09 1.72 3.09
N GLU A 136 0.73 2.33 1.96
CA GLU A 136 1.25 3.62 1.52
C GLU A 136 1.04 4.70 2.61
N SER A 137 -0.20 4.85 3.09
CA SER A 137 -0.53 5.82 4.14
C SER A 137 0.24 5.56 5.43
N LEU A 138 0.38 4.28 5.81
CA LEU A 138 1.18 3.89 6.97
C LEU A 138 2.65 4.24 6.82
N LEU A 139 3.26 3.98 5.65
CA LEU A 139 4.68 4.25 5.39
C LEU A 139 4.97 5.76 5.34
N ILE A 140 4.09 6.55 4.72
CA ILE A 140 4.19 8.03 4.66
C ILE A 140 4.07 8.67 6.06
N ALA A 141 3.39 8.00 7.00
CA ALA A 141 3.22 8.49 8.36
C ALA A 141 4.45 8.28 9.27
N GLN A 142 5.44 7.49 8.85
CA GLN A 142 6.60 7.15 9.67
C GLN A 142 7.61 8.29 9.77
N ASP A 143 8.36 8.33 10.87
CA ASP A 143 9.48 9.25 11.06
C ASP A 143 10.83 8.58 10.71
N ALA A 144 11.89 9.37 10.69
CA ALA A 144 13.23 8.89 10.37
C ALA A 144 13.73 7.83 11.38
N GLN A 145 13.32 7.89 12.66
CA GLN A 145 13.73 6.92 13.67
C GLN A 145 13.10 5.55 13.42
N ALA A 146 11.82 5.50 13.04
CA ALA A 146 11.13 4.27 12.66
C ALA A 146 11.75 3.66 11.38
N TRP A 147 12.07 4.47 10.37
CA TRP A 147 12.76 4.01 9.16
C TRP A 147 14.15 3.43 9.43
N ASN A 148 14.89 4.04 10.37
CA ASN A 148 16.20 3.56 10.81
C ASN A 148 16.14 2.46 11.88
N ASN A 149 14.93 2.01 12.23
CA ASN A 149 14.68 1.02 13.28
C ASN A 149 15.34 1.34 14.63
N THR A 150 15.46 2.62 14.98
CA THR A 150 16.06 3.03 16.27
C THR A 150 15.18 2.66 17.46
N TYR A 151 13.89 2.42 17.24
CA TYR A 151 12.94 1.95 18.25
C TYR A 151 12.92 0.42 18.45
N ASP A 152 13.77 -0.34 17.76
CA ASP A 152 13.82 -1.81 17.81
C ASP A 152 12.46 -2.48 17.51
N LEU A 153 11.86 -2.09 16.39
CA LEU A 153 10.57 -2.63 15.94
C LEU A 153 10.76 -4.03 15.33
N ASN A 154 9.99 -5.00 15.82
CA ASN A 154 9.90 -6.32 15.20
C ASN A 154 9.37 -6.26 13.75
N VAL A 155 8.48 -5.31 13.48
CA VAL A 155 7.92 -5.05 12.15
C VAL A 155 8.31 -3.64 11.73
N THR A 156 9.21 -3.54 10.74
CA THR A 156 9.80 -2.27 10.32
C THR A 156 9.09 -1.67 9.09
N PRO A 157 9.16 -0.35 8.89
CA PRO A 157 8.71 0.29 7.66
C PRO A 157 9.38 -0.27 6.40
N LYS A 158 10.67 -0.65 6.50
CA LYS A 158 11.40 -1.31 5.41
C LYS A 158 10.75 -2.63 4.98
N ARG A 159 10.29 -3.45 5.95
CA ARG A 159 9.58 -4.71 5.65
C ARG A 159 8.25 -4.45 4.92
N GLY A 160 7.50 -3.42 5.34
CA GLY A 160 6.29 -3.00 4.63
C GLY A 160 6.59 -2.55 3.20
N LEU A 161 7.60 -1.69 3.03
CA LEU A 161 8.02 -1.19 1.71
C LEU A 161 8.49 -2.32 0.78
N GLN A 162 9.20 -3.32 1.31
CA GLN A 162 9.59 -4.51 0.55
C GLN A 162 8.39 -5.21 -0.09
N GLY A 163 7.29 -5.39 0.65
CA GLY A 163 6.07 -5.98 0.11
C GLY A 163 5.48 -5.18 -1.06
N ILE A 164 5.51 -3.84 -1.00
CA ILE A 164 5.07 -3.00 -2.13
C ILE A 164 6.03 -3.13 -3.32
N LEU A 165 7.34 -3.17 -3.08
CA LEU A 165 8.34 -3.35 -4.14
C LEU A 165 8.15 -4.69 -4.86
N GLU A 166 7.87 -5.77 -4.14
CA GLU A 166 7.55 -7.07 -4.75
C GLU A 166 6.26 -7.00 -5.59
N LEU A 167 5.21 -6.32 -5.10
CA LEU A 167 3.97 -6.10 -5.86
C LEU A 167 4.15 -5.20 -7.09
N SER A 168 5.19 -4.37 -7.14
CA SER A 168 5.54 -3.58 -8.33
C SER A 168 6.03 -4.43 -9.50
N LEU A 169 6.25 -5.73 -9.28
CA LEU A 169 6.59 -6.74 -10.30
C LEU A 169 5.42 -7.69 -10.60
N ASP A 170 4.29 -7.56 -9.88
CA ASP A 170 3.11 -8.42 -9.98
C ASP A 170 2.61 -8.55 -11.42
N VAL A 171 2.14 -9.73 -11.82
CA VAL A 171 1.66 -10.00 -13.18
C VAL A 171 0.40 -9.18 -13.52
N ARG A 172 -0.44 -8.88 -12.54
CA ARG A 172 -1.74 -8.19 -12.70
C ARG A 172 -1.49 -6.68 -12.87
N PRO A 173 -1.80 -6.08 -14.03
CA PRO A 173 -1.43 -4.69 -14.32
C PRO A 173 -1.95 -3.64 -13.33
N LYS A 174 -3.17 -3.84 -12.80
CA LYS A 174 -3.78 -2.90 -11.84
C LYS A 174 -3.12 -2.95 -10.46
N VAL A 175 -2.68 -4.13 -10.00
CA VAL A 175 -1.96 -4.30 -8.73
C VAL A 175 -0.60 -3.64 -8.87
N ARG A 176 0.12 -3.99 -9.94
CA ARG A 176 1.43 -3.43 -10.25
C ARG A 176 1.43 -1.92 -10.34
N LYS A 177 0.47 -1.33 -11.06
CA LYS A 177 0.34 0.13 -11.16
C LYS A 177 0.13 0.76 -9.79
N ARG A 178 -0.79 0.22 -8.97
CA ARG A 178 -1.05 0.73 -7.62
C ARG A 178 0.19 0.66 -6.72
N ALA A 179 1.00 -0.39 -6.85
CA ALA A 179 2.25 -0.55 -6.11
C ALA A 179 3.31 0.47 -6.55
N LEU A 180 3.48 0.69 -7.87
CA LEU A 180 4.37 1.74 -8.38
C LEU A 180 3.96 3.13 -7.88
N ASP A 181 2.67 3.44 -7.95
CA ASP A 181 2.13 4.71 -7.45
C ASP A 181 2.40 4.88 -5.94
N ALA A 182 2.32 3.80 -5.15
CA ALA A 182 2.65 3.81 -3.73
C ALA A 182 4.13 4.01 -3.44
N VAL A 183 5.04 3.31 -4.14
CA VAL A 183 6.49 3.52 -4.01
C VAL A 183 6.83 4.98 -4.33
N HIS A 184 6.28 5.50 -5.42
CA HIS A 184 6.45 6.90 -5.82
C HIS A 184 5.96 7.87 -4.74
N ALA A 185 4.75 7.66 -4.20
CA ALA A 185 4.18 8.50 -3.15
C ALA A 185 5.00 8.47 -1.86
N VAL A 186 5.49 7.30 -1.43
CA VAL A 186 6.35 7.18 -0.25
C VAL A 186 7.63 8.00 -0.42
N LEU A 187 8.31 7.86 -1.56
CA LEU A 187 9.55 8.59 -1.83
C LEU A 187 9.35 10.10 -1.96
N LEU A 188 8.23 10.56 -2.50
CA LEU A 188 7.88 11.99 -2.54
C LEU A 188 7.56 12.60 -1.17
N ASN A 189 7.42 11.78 -0.13
CA ASN A 189 7.13 12.24 1.24
C ASN A 189 8.27 11.85 2.19
N PRO A 190 9.49 12.39 2.03
CA PRO A 190 10.59 12.11 2.95
C PRO A 190 10.21 12.51 4.38
N PRO A 191 10.52 11.66 5.39
CA PRO A 191 10.35 12.06 6.78
C PRO A 191 11.28 13.24 7.08
N VAL A 192 10.92 14.06 8.07
CA VAL A 192 11.76 15.17 8.51
C VAL A 192 13.12 14.62 8.98
N ALA A 193 14.18 14.97 8.24
CA ALA A 193 15.56 14.54 8.47
C ALA A 193 16.53 15.61 7.95
N PRO A 194 17.83 15.56 8.32
CA PRO A 194 18.83 16.53 7.82
C PRO A 194 19.05 16.48 6.30
N THR A 195 18.79 15.33 5.68
CA THR A 195 18.92 15.12 4.23
C THR A 195 17.57 15.32 3.54
N ALA A 196 17.59 15.90 2.33
CA ALA A 196 16.40 16.01 1.49
C ALA A 196 15.95 14.66 0.89
N GLU A 197 16.89 13.70 0.79
CA GLU A 197 16.61 12.35 0.31
C GLU A 197 15.81 11.54 1.34
N HIS A 198 14.86 10.75 0.86
CA HIS A 198 14.09 9.80 1.65
C HIS A 198 15.02 8.71 2.20
N VAL A 199 14.94 8.40 3.50
CA VAL A 199 15.81 7.43 4.21
C VAL A 199 15.80 6.04 3.56
N ALA A 200 14.68 5.64 2.96
CA ALA A 200 14.53 4.38 2.23
C ALA A 200 15.05 4.38 0.78
N ALA A 201 15.52 5.51 0.24
CA ALA A 201 15.90 5.63 -1.17
C ALA A 201 16.99 4.62 -1.58
N VAL A 202 18.04 4.48 -0.76
CA VAL A 202 19.12 3.49 -0.99
C VAL A 202 18.59 2.06 -1.01
N PHE A 203 17.66 1.74 -0.12
CA PHE A 203 17.02 0.42 -0.08
C PHE A 203 16.18 0.14 -1.33
N VAL A 204 15.43 1.14 -1.81
CA VAL A 204 14.63 1.02 -3.04
C VAL A 204 15.52 0.86 -4.27
N ALA A 205 16.59 1.65 -4.37
CA ALA A 205 17.55 1.56 -5.47
C ALA A 205 18.24 0.19 -5.50
N ASP A 206 18.73 -0.30 -4.35
CA ASP A 206 19.34 -1.63 -4.23
C ASP A 206 18.38 -2.77 -4.64
N PHE A 207 17.08 -2.65 -4.30
CA PHE A 207 16.08 -3.59 -4.79
C PHE A 207 15.96 -3.55 -6.32
N CYS A 208 15.92 -2.36 -6.91
CA CYS A 208 15.80 -2.19 -8.36
C CYS A 208 17.01 -2.79 -9.09
N ASP A 209 18.22 -2.49 -8.61
CA ASP A 209 19.48 -2.96 -9.20
C ASP A 209 19.56 -4.48 -9.14
N LYS A 210 19.27 -5.07 -7.96
CA LYS A 210 19.24 -6.53 -7.79
C LYS A 210 18.22 -7.22 -8.69
N GLN A 211 17.04 -6.62 -8.87
CA GLN A 211 16.02 -7.17 -9.75
C GLN A 211 16.43 -7.13 -11.22
N LEU A 212 16.98 -6.00 -11.68
CA LEU A 212 17.44 -5.90 -13.06
C LEU A 212 18.64 -6.83 -13.32
N ALA A 213 19.64 -6.82 -12.44
CA ALA A 213 20.80 -7.70 -12.52
C ALA A 213 20.41 -9.18 -12.49
N GLY A 214 19.43 -9.55 -11.65
CA GLY A 214 18.89 -10.92 -11.60
C GLY A 214 18.29 -11.35 -12.94
N ILE A 215 17.47 -10.50 -13.56
CA ILE A 215 16.87 -10.78 -14.87
C ILE A 215 17.95 -10.94 -15.97
N LEU A 216 18.98 -10.09 -15.95
CA LEU A 216 20.08 -10.18 -16.92
C LEU A 216 20.95 -11.41 -16.71
N ASN A 217 21.21 -11.79 -15.45
CA ASN A 217 21.93 -13.02 -15.13
C ASN A 217 21.14 -14.24 -15.62
N ASP A 218 19.82 -14.29 -15.37
CA ASP A 218 18.95 -15.35 -15.86
C ASP A 218 19.00 -15.43 -17.40
N LEU A 219 18.96 -14.29 -18.10
CA LEU A 219 19.10 -14.23 -19.54
C LEU A 219 20.45 -14.80 -20.03
N SER A 220 21.55 -14.50 -19.34
CA SER A 220 22.90 -14.97 -19.70
C SER A 220 23.09 -16.48 -19.55
N ASN A 221 22.34 -17.10 -18.64
CA ASN A 221 22.41 -18.53 -18.34
C ASN A 221 21.50 -19.39 -19.25
N LEU A 222 20.71 -18.78 -20.14
CA LEU A 222 19.83 -19.51 -21.05
C LEU A 222 20.60 -20.16 -22.20
N SER A 223 20.24 -21.40 -22.52
CA SER A 223 20.76 -22.08 -23.70
C SER A 223 20.26 -21.44 -25.00
N ASN A 224 21.03 -21.59 -26.09
CA ASN A 224 20.64 -21.14 -27.43
C ASN A 224 19.28 -21.66 -27.90
N LYS A 225 18.83 -22.82 -27.40
CA LYS A 225 17.50 -23.37 -27.71
C LYS A 225 16.39 -22.61 -26.98
N GLN A 226 16.60 -22.23 -25.72
CA GLN A 226 15.66 -21.45 -24.92
C GLN A 226 15.55 -20.02 -25.43
N LEU A 227 16.67 -19.40 -25.84
CA LEU A 227 16.68 -18.05 -26.42
C LEU A 227 15.87 -17.95 -27.73
N LYS A 228 15.78 -19.04 -28.49
CA LYS A 228 14.96 -19.12 -29.72
C LYS A 228 13.48 -19.37 -29.44
N ALA A 229 13.11 -19.77 -28.22
CA ALA A 229 11.72 -19.98 -27.86
C ALA A 229 11.01 -18.62 -27.69
N GLN A 230 10.00 -18.37 -28.52
CA GLN A 230 9.28 -17.09 -28.53
C GLN A 230 8.71 -16.73 -27.15
N LYS A 231 8.14 -17.70 -26.44
CA LYS A 231 7.59 -17.52 -25.09
C LYS A 231 8.65 -17.02 -24.10
N THR A 232 9.84 -17.61 -24.10
CA THR A 232 10.94 -17.21 -23.22
C THR A 232 11.37 -15.77 -23.49
N LYS A 233 11.43 -15.38 -24.77
CA LYS A 233 11.75 -13.99 -25.14
C LYS A 233 10.68 -13.00 -24.67
N GLU A 234 9.40 -13.35 -24.81
CA GLU A 234 8.27 -12.53 -24.34
C GLU A 234 8.26 -12.37 -22.81
N ASP A 235 8.53 -13.45 -22.08
CA ASP A 235 8.60 -13.45 -20.61
C ASP A 235 9.74 -12.56 -20.11
N ILE A 236 10.94 -12.69 -20.68
CA ILE A 236 12.10 -11.85 -20.31
C ILE A 236 11.84 -10.38 -20.63
N ASN A 237 11.36 -10.08 -21.85
CA ASN A 237 11.03 -8.71 -22.22
C ASN A 237 10.00 -8.10 -21.26
N THR A 238 9.01 -8.90 -20.85
CA THR A 238 8.00 -8.46 -19.90
C THR A 238 8.60 -8.18 -18.52
N SER A 239 9.51 -9.02 -18.03
CA SER A 239 10.20 -8.81 -16.75
C SER A 239 11.11 -7.59 -16.79
N VAL A 240 11.95 -7.44 -17.83
CA VAL A 240 12.78 -6.24 -18.03
C VAL A 240 11.93 -4.98 -18.05
N MET A 241 10.83 -4.98 -18.81
CA MET A 241 9.91 -3.83 -18.88
C MET A 241 9.28 -3.49 -17.52
N ARG A 242 9.02 -4.47 -16.65
CA ARG A 242 8.51 -4.21 -15.30
C ARG A 242 9.57 -3.57 -14.42
N SER A 243 10.80 -4.10 -14.42
CA SER A 243 11.91 -3.54 -13.65
C SER A 243 12.26 -2.12 -14.09
N LEU A 244 12.35 -1.87 -15.40
CA LEU A 244 12.62 -0.54 -15.94
C LEU A 244 11.51 0.48 -15.60
N ARG A 245 10.25 0.04 -15.55
CA ARG A 245 9.14 0.90 -15.12
C ARG A 245 9.23 1.26 -13.63
N LEU A 246 9.64 0.32 -12.79
CA LEU A 246 9.93 0.60 -11.37
C LEU A 246 11.05 1.63 -11.26
N ILE A 247 12.18 1.41 -11.92
CA ILE A 247 13.32 2.34 -11.93
C ILE A 247 12.88 3.73 -12.40
N THR A 248 12.15 3.80 -13.52
CA THR A 248 11.63 5.07 -14.06
C THR A 248 10.75 5.80 -13.04
N SER A 249 9.87 5.07 -12.35
CA SER A 249 9.01 5.61 -11.30
C SER A 249 9.78 6.10 -10.08
N VAL A 250 10.91 5.48 -9.74
CA VAL A 250 11.74 5.94 -8.61
C VAL A 250 12.55 7.17 -9.03
N VAL A 251 13.19 7.13 -10.20
CA VAL A 251 13.98 8.25 -10.75
C VAL A 251 13.12 9.52 -10.90
N SER A 252 11.86 9.40 -11.34
CA SER A 252 10.97 10.56 -11.50
C SER A 252 10.64 11.30 -10.21
N THR A 253 10.87 10.68 -9.04
CA THR A 253 10.70 11.36 -7.74
C THR A 253 11.86 12.29 -7.39
N GLY A 254 12.98 12.21 -8.12
CA GLY A 254 14.22 12.91 -7.78
C GLY A 254 14.94 12.35 -6.55
N GLN A 255 14.51 11.19 -6.05
CA GLN A 255 15.05 10.57 -4.82
C GLN A 255 16.06 9.45 -5.11
N TRP A 256 16.47 9.24 -6.37
CA TRP A 256 17.47 8.21 -6.68
C TRP A 256 18.82 8.59 -6.06
N PRO A 257 19.42 7.76 -5.18
CA PRO A 257 20.67 8.11 -4.53
C PRO A 257 21.83 8.22 -5.54
N SER A 258 22.64 9.27 -5.39
CA SER A 258 23.82 9.47 -6.26
C SER A 258 24.79 8.28 -6.24
N SER A 259 24.95 7.62 -5.09
CA SER A 259 25.81 6.44 -4.93
C SER A 259 25.33 5.21 -5.70
N GLN A 260 24.06 5.18 -6.14
CA GLN A 260 23.45 4.08 -6.88
C GLN A 260 23.30 4.39 -8.38
N ILE A 261 23.87 5.50 -8.88
CA ILE A 261 23.84 5.82 -10.31
C ILE A 261 24.79 4.92 -11.09
N GLU A 262 26.05 4.82 -10.65
CA GLU A 262 27.06 3.98 -11.30
C GLU A 262 26.66 2.48 -11.28
N PRO A 263 26.23 1.90 -10.14
CA PRO A 263 25.70 0.54 -10.12
C PRO A 263 24.57 0.29 -11.13
N LEU A 264 23.65 1.22 -11.30
CA LEU A 264 22.56 1.08 -12.28
C LEU A 264 23.07 1.13 -13.73
N CYS A 265 24.09 1.95 -14.01
CA CYS A 265 24.69 2.06 -15.34
C CYS A 265 25.57 0.86 -15.71
N ASP A 266 26.13 0.16 -14.73
CA ASP A 266 26.99 -1.01 -14.91
C ASP A 266 26.22 -2.32 -15.16
N VAL A 267 24.91 -2.32 -14.92
CA VAL A 267 23.99 -3.47 -15.15
C VAL A 267 23.64 -3.62 -16.63
#